data_AF-A0A1A9X1J3-F1
#
_entry.id   AF-A0A1A9X1J3-F1
#
_cell.length_a   1.000
_cell.length_b   1.000
_cell.length_c   1.000
_cell.angle_alpha   90.00
_cell.angle_beta   90.00
_cell.angle_gamma   90.00
#
_symmetry.space_group_name_H-M   'P 1'
#
loop_
_entity.id
_entity.type
_entity.pdbx_description
1 polymer ?
#
loop_
_entity_poly.entity_id
_entity_poly.type
_entity_poly.pdbx_seq_one_letter_code
_entity_poly.pdbx_strand_id
1 'polypeptide(L)'
;MTSASNINSNLMDEFEEAFQNCLLSLTKLEANTGSTKEEIEFEAQKTIDRFIDVARQMEAFFLQKRFLVSTLKPDQLIKDENHDLRIEIQRKEALLNKHYSRLEEWKACLSDIQQNPTTLNRPVGPAVGAVIPGVMSDGMPGTSMGVGAAASLGVIPQRSGMLPNMVGQMPQMASQTSQQHLQNHKILQAQQMQQQLRMMGKLTK
;
A
#
# COMPACT_ATOMS: atom_id res chain seq x y z
N MET A 1 40.37 -5.96 -12.88
CA MET A 1 38.92 -5.68 -12.89
C MET A 1 38.22 -6.98 -13.20
N THR A 2 37.72 -7.69 -12.20
CA THR A 2 37.10 -9.02 -12.35
C THR A 2 35.59 -8.89 -12.23
N SER A 3 34.89 -9.34 -13.26
CA SER A 3 33.44 -9.27 -13.44
C SER A 3 32.70 -10.04 -12.34
N ALA A 4 32.18 -9.33 -11.34
CA ALA A 4 31.35 -9.88 -10.25
C ALA A 4 29.87 -10.10 -10.66
N SER A 5 29.56 -10.18 -11.96
CA SER A 5 28.18 -10.24 -12.46
C SER A 5 27.63 -11.65 -12.63
N ASN A 6 28.46 -12.70 -12.69
CA ASN A 6 28.00 -14.07 -13.02
C ASN A 6 27.77 -15.02 -11.83
N ILE A 7 28.11 -14.64 -10.59
CA ILE A 7 27.87 -15.51 -9.42
C ILE A 7 26.41 -15.36 -8.90
N ASN A 8 25.77 -14.23 -9.19
CA ASN A 8 24.48 -13.87 -8.58
C ASN A 8 23.27 -14.51 -9.27
N SER A 9 23.39 -14.92 -10.53
CA SER A 9 22.29 -15.54 -11.28
C SER A 9 22.06 -17.00 -10.90
N ASN A 10 22.96 -17.60 -10.11
CA ASN A 10 22.88 -19.02 -9.73
C ASN A 10 22.38 -19.22 -8.29
N LEU A 11 22.37 -18.19 -7.44
CA LEU A 11 22.05 -18.34 -6.01
C LEU A 11 20.56 -18.63 -5.77
N MET A 12 19.69 -18.07 -6.61
CA MET A 12 18.25 -18.35 -6.55
C MET A 12 17.97 -19.81 -6.95
N ASP A 13 18.61 -20.27 -8.03
CA ASP A 13 18.48 -21.65 -8.52
C ASP A 13 19.02 -22.65 -7.48
N GLU A 14 20.18 -22.34 -6.87
CA GLU A 14 20.78 -23.14 -5.80
C GLU A 14 19.91 -23.17 -4.53
N PHE A 15 19.24 -22.06 -4.21
CA PHE A 15 18.28 -22.01 -3.10
C PHE A 15 17.05 -22.86 -3.39
N GLU A 16 16.50 -22.76 -4.60
CA GLU A 16 15.36 -23.56 -5.03
C GLU A 16 15.70 -25.06 -5.01
N GLU A 17 16.86 -25.44 -5.54
CA GLU A 17 17.35 -26.82 -5.51
C GLU A 17 17.53 -27.32 -4.07
N ALA A 18 18.17 -26.54 -3.19
CA ALA A 18 18.37 -26.93 -1.80
C ALA A 18 17.04 -27.06 -1.04
N PHE A 19 16.06 -26.19 -1.33
CA PHE A 19 14.71 -26.27 -0.77
C PHE A 19 13.99 -27.55 -1.23
N GLN A 20 14.02 -27.83 -2.52
CA GLN A 20 13.41 -29.04 -3.09
C GLN A 20 14.04 -30.31 -2.50
N ASN A 21 15.38 -30.37 -2.42
CA ASN A 21 16.09 -31.52 -1.85
C ASN A 21 15.79 -31.72 -0.35
N CYS A 22 15.73 -30.64 0.43
CA CYS A 22 15.33 -30.69 1.83
C CYS A 22 13.90 -31.21 1.99
N LEU A 23 12.96 -30.69 1.19
CA LEU A 23 11.57 -31.14 1.23
C LEU A 23 11.44 -32.61 0.83
N LEU A 24 12.08 -33.02 -0.26
CA LEU A 24 12.07 -34.41 -0.73
C LEU A 24 12.63 -35.36 0.32
N SER A 25 13.71 -35.00 1.01
CA SER A 25 14.28 -35.82 2.07
C SER A 25 13.33 -36.02 3.26
N LEU A 26 12.45 -35.04 3.54
CA LEU A 26 11.43 -35.13 4.58
C LEU A 26 10.14 -35.83 4.14
N THR A 27 9.82 -35.82 2.84
CA THR A 27 8.54 -36.33 2.31
C THR A 27 8.64 -37.64 1.55
N LYS A 28 9.84 -38.20 1.33
CA LYS A 28 10.00 -39.55 0.76
C LYS A 28 9.26 -40.56 1.64
N LEU A 29 8.16 -41.10 1.12
CA LEU A 29 7.40 -42.15 1.79
C LEU A 29 8.16 -43.47 1.61
N GLU A 30 8.66 -44.00 2.72
CA GLU A 30 9.35 -45.30 2.84
C GLU A 30 8.46 -46.44 2.35
N ALA A 31 8.48 -46.71 1.04
CA ALA A 31 7.92 -47.90 0.45
C ALA A 31 9.06 -48.71 -0.17
N ASN A 32 9.74 -49.49 0.68
CA ASN A 32 10.62 -50.61 0.31
C ASN A 32 12.08 -50.30 -0.10
N THR A 33 12.65 -49.18 0.31
CA THR A 33 14.11 -48.98 0.27
C THR A 33 14.73 -49.63 1.50
N GLY A 34 15.65 -50.59 1.33
CA GLY A 34 16.35 -51.26 2.45
C GLY A 34 17.30 -50.36 3.25
N SER A 35 17.02 -49.06 3.32
CA SER A 35 17.78 -48.04 4.02
C SER A 35 17.50 -48.11 5.52
N THR A 36 18.54 -47.89 6.32
CA THR A 36 18.39 -47.89 7.78
C THR A 36 17.81 -46.55 8.25
N LYS A 37 17.09 -46.56 9.38
CA LYS A 37 16.54 -45.36 9.98
C LYS A 37 17.61 -44.27 10.20
N GLU A 38 18.81 -44.66 10.67
CA GLU A 38 19.92 -43.72 10.86
C GLU A 38 20.40 -43.07 9.54
N GLU A 39 20.36 -43.80 8.43
CA GLU A 39 20.78 -43.29 7.12
C GLU A 39 19.80 -42.23 6.58
N ILE A 40 18.51 -42.46 6.80
CA ILE A 40 17.44 -41.51 6.44
C ILE A 40 17.54 -40.24 7.29
N GLU A 41 17.72 -40.39 8.60
CA GLU A 41 17.90 -39.26 9.52
C GLU A 41 19.15 -38.44 9.16
N PHE A 42 20.23 -39.11 8.76
CA PHE A 42 21.46 -38.45 8.32
C PHE A 42 21.29 -37.71 6.97
N GLU A 43 20.60 -38.30 5.98
CA GLU A 43 20.28 -37.63 4.71
C GLU A 43 19.41 -36.38 4.93
N ALA A 44 18.40 -36.50 5.80
CA ALA A 44 17.53 -35.39 6.16
C ALA A 44 18.32 -34.26 6.82
N GLN A 45 19.16 -34.56 7.81
CA GLN A 45 19.96 -33.53 8.46
C GLN A 45 20.92 -32.83 7.48
N LYS A 46 21.57 -33.60 6.60
CA LYS A 46 22.49 -33.06 5.59
C LYS A 46 21.78 -32.09 4.63
N THR A 47 20.58 -32.43 4.17
CA THR A 47 19.82 -31.57 3.25
C THR A 47 19.26 -30.33 3.95
N ILE A 48 18.87 -30.44 5.22
CA ILE A 48 18.48 -29.30 6.08
C ILE A 48 19.64 -28.33 6.26
N ASP A 49 20.83 -28.83 6.64
CA ASP A 49 22.01 -27.98 6.86
C ASP A 49 22.39 -27.23 5.57
N ARG A 50 22.36 -27.94 4.43
CA ARG A 50 22.62 -27.34 3.12
C ARG A 50 21.61 -26.25 2.78
N PHE A 51 20.32 -26.48 3.03
CA PHE A 51 19.28 -25.47 2.81
C PHE A 51 19.51 -24.24 3.68
N ILE A 52 19.83 -24.41 4.96
CA ILE A 52 20.12 -23.31 5.89
C ILE A 52 21.30 -22.47 5.39
N ASP A 53 22.37 -23.11 4.92
CA ASP A 53 23.55 -22.40 4.42
C ASP A 53 23.26 -21.57 3.18
N VAL A 54 22.48 -22.09 2.24
CA VAL A 54 22.09 -21.35 1.03
C VAL A 54 21.09 -20.25 1.36
N ALA A 55 20.15 -20.49 2.28
CA ALA A 55 19.22 -19.48 2.78
C ALA A 55 19.96 -18.27 3.40
N ARG A 56 21.00 -18.54 4.21
CA ARG A 56 21.85 -17.50 4.80
C ARG A 56 22.63 -16.72 3.75
N GLN A 57 23.14 -17.40 2.73
CA GLN A 57 23.80 -16.74 1.60
C GLN A 57 22.82 -15.83 0.84
N MET A 58 21.58 -16.28 0.65
CA MET A 58 20.54 -15.49 -0.02
C MET A 58 20.12 -14.27 0.81
N GLU A 59 19.99 -14.41 2.13
CA GLU A 59 19.79 -13.29 3.04
C GLU A 59 20.93 -12.27 2.94
N ALA A 60 22.19 -12.73 3.03
CA ALA A 60 23.36 -11.87 2.92
C ALA A 60 23.42 -11.13 1.57
N PHE A 61 23.08 -11.82 0.48
CA PHE A 61 22.98 -11.22 -0.85
C PHE A 61 21.96 -10.07 -0.89
N PHE A 62 20.74 -10.30 -0.40
CA PHE A 62 19.70 -9.27 -0.39
C PHE A 62 20.03 -8.11 0.55
N LEU A 63 20.64 -8.38 1.70
CA LEU A 63 21.14 -7.34 2.60
C LEU A 63 22.20 -6.47 1.92
N GLN A 64 23.15 -7.08 1.21
CA GLN A 64 24.17 -6.35 0.46
C GLN A 64 23.54 -5.51 -0.66
N LYS A 65 22.58 -6.06 -1.43
CA LYS A 65 21.87 -5.31 -2.46
C LYS A 65 21.08 -4.14 -1.88
N ARG A 66 20.36 -4.35 -0.78
CA ARG A 66 19.61 -3.30 -0.08
C ARG A 66 20.55 -2.19 0.42
N PHE A 67 21.67 -2.56 1.03
CA PHE A 67 22.69 -1.59 1.47
C PHE A 67 23.24 -0.78 0.29
N LEU A 68 23.56 -1.45 -0.81
CA LEU A 68 24.07 -0.82 -2.03
C LEU A 68 23.06 0.16 -2.62
N VAL A 69 21.78 -0.20 -2.67
CA VAL A 69 20.69 0.68 -3.16
C VAL A 69 20.55 1.90 -2.25
N SER A 70 20.51 1.70 -0.92
CA SER A 70 20.41 2.80 0.05
C SER A 70 21.59 3.77 -0.02
N THR A 71 22.80 3.25 -0.27
CA THR A 71 24.01 4.08 -0.31
C THR A 71 24.23 4.74 -1.66
N LEU A 72 23.99 4.03 -2.77
CA LEU A 72 24.30 4.52 -4.11
C LEU A 72 23.12 5.22 -4.81
N LYS A 73 21.89 4.99 -4.37
CA LYS A 73 20.68 5.55 -4.98
C LYS A 73 19.67 6.11 -3.95
N PRO A 74 20.10 6.94 -2.98
CA PRO A 74 19.17 7.54 -2.03
C PRO A 74 18.07 8.38 -2.71
N ASP A 75 18.42 9.07 -3.81
CA ASP A 75 17.48 9.87 -4.58
C ASP A 75 16.42 9.01 -5.29
N GLN A 76 16.72 7.75 -5.60
CA GLN A 76 15.74 6.86 -6.23
C GLN A 76 14.65 6.48 -5.24
N LEU A 77 15.02 6.17 -3.99
CA LEU A 77 14.06 5.91 -2.92
C LEU A 77 13.10 7.09 -2.74
N ILE A 78 13.67 8.30 -2.66
CA ILE A 78 12.88 9.53 -2.52
C ILE A 78 11.97 9.76 -3.74
N LYS A 79 12.43 9.43 -4.96
CA LYS A 79 11.61 9.53 -6.18
C LYS A 79 10.43 8.56 -6.15
N ASP A 80 10.66 7.33 -5.73
CA ASP A 80 9.62 6.30 -5.63
C ASP A 80 8.58 6.70 -4.58
N GLU A 81 9.01 7.15 -3.40
CA GLU A 81 8.11 7.70 -2.36
C GLU A 81 7.32 8.93 -2.85
N ASN A 82 7.97 9.86 -3.56
CA ASN A 82 7.28 11.00 -4.15
C ASN A 82 6.26 10.59 -5.21
N HIS A 83 6.53 9.52 -5.95
CA HIS A 83 5.60 8.98 -6.94
C HIS A 83 4.34 8.44 -6.25
N ASP A 84 4.50 7.64 -5.19
CA ASP A 84 3.39 7.12 -4.39
C ASP A 84 2.55 8.24 -3.77
N LEU A 85 3.20 9.28 -3.23
CA LEU A 85 2.50 10.45 -2.69
C LEU A 85 1.70 11.19 -3.77
N ARG A 86 2.23 11.31 -4.99
CA ARG A 86 1.50 11.95 -6.11
C ARG A 86 0.26 11.15 -6.49
N ILE A 87 0.36 9.83 -6.55
CA ILE A 87 -0.78 8.95 -6.82
C ILE A 87 -1.84 9.11 -5.72
N GLU A 88 -1.43 9.10 -4.45
CA GLU A 88 -2.37 9.22 -3.33
C GLU A 88 -3.05 10.59 -3.28
N ILE A 89 -2.32 11.68 -3.59
CA ILE A 89 -2.91 13.01 -3.75
C ILE A 89 -3.95 12.99 -4.86
N GLN A 90 -3.61 12.45 -6.05
CA GLN A 90 -4.55 12.38 -7.17
C GLN A 90 -5.83 11.60 -6.81
N ARG A 91 -5.68 10.50 -6.07
CA ARG A 91 -6.82 9.69 -5.59
C ARG A 91 -7.71 10.51 -4.63
N LYS A 92 -7.10 11.27 -3.72
CA LYS A 92 -7.83 12.15 -2.78
C LYS A 92 -8.53 13.29 -3.50
N GLU A 93 -7.89 13.93 -4.47
CA GLU A 93 -8.50 14.96 -5.31
C GLU A 93 -9.74 14.43 -6.05
N ALA A 94 -9.65 13.23 -6.64
CA ALA A 94 -10.80 12.60 -7.29
C ALA A 94 -11.95 12.33 -6.31
N LEU A 95 -11.64 11.91 -5.08
CA LEU A 95 -12.64 11.67 -4.05
C LEU A 95 -13.30 12.98 -3.57
N LEU A 96 -12.51 14.03 -3.37
CA LEU A 96 -13.03 15.36 -3.03
C LEU A 96 -13.95 15.88 -4.12
N ASN A 97 -13.55 15.80 -5.39
CA ASN A 97 -14.38 16.21 -6.52
C ASN A 97 -15.73 15.49 -6.55
N LYS A 98 -15.73 14.17 -6.27
CA LYS A 98 -16.98 13.40 -6.15
C LYS A 98 -17.87 13.92 -5.02
N HIS A 99 -17.30 14.26 -3.87
CA HIS A 99 -18.06 14.81 -2.74
C HIS A 99 -18.59 16.21 -3.03
N TYR A 100 -17.79 17.09 -3.66
CA TYR A 100 -18.24 18.41 -4.07
C TYR A 100 -19.38 18.35 -5.09
N SER A 101 -19.29 17.47 -6.09
CA SER A 101 -20.38 17.23 -7.04
C SER A 101 -21.67 16.81 -6.33
N ARG A 102 -21.58 15.86 -5.40
CA ARG A 102 -22.75 15.38 -4.65
C ARG A 102 -23.36 16.47 -3.77
N LEU A 103 -22.51 17.29 -3.16
CA LEU A 103 -22.94 18.42 -2.35
C LEU A 103 -23.66 19.48 -3.19
N GLU A 104 -23.21 19.71 -4.42
CA GLU A 104 -23.88 20.62 -5.35
C GLU A 104 -25.24 20.08 -5.80
N GLU A 105 -25.35 18.79 -6.11
CA GLU A 105 -26.63 18.13 -6.38
C GLU A 105 -27.62 18.32 -5.22
N TRP A 106 -27.17 18.12 -3.98
CA TRP A 106 -28.03 18.29 -2.80
C TRP A 106 -28.45 19.74 -2.57
N LYS A 107 -27.54 20.70 -2.79
CA LYS A 107 -27.88 22.12 -2.75
C LYS A 107 -28.94 22.48 -3.80
N ALA A 108 -28.78 21.98 -5.02
CA ALA A 108 -29.76 22.20 -6.09
C ALA A 108 -31.13 21.65 -5.68
N CYS A 109 -31.21 20.41 -5.18
CA CYS A 109 -32.47 19.83 -4.70
C CYS A 109 -33.11 20.66 -3.56
N LEU A 110 -32.31 21.14 -2.60
CA LEU A 110 -32.82 21.99 -1.52
C LEU A 110 -33.33 23.34 -2.04
N SER A 111 -32.62 23.95 -2.99
CA SER A 111 -33.05 25.19 -3.63
C SER A 111 -34.38 25.01 -4.37
N ASP A 112 -34.53 23.92 -5.12
CA ASP A 112 -35.77 23.61 -5.85
C ASP A 112 -36.97 23.45 -4.91
N ILE A 113 -36.77 22.79 -3.76
CA ILE A 113 -37.81 22.65 -2.72
C ILE A 113 -38.17 24.00 -2.10
N GLN A 114 -37.19 24.86 -1.84
CA GLN A 114 -37.42 26.21 -1.28
C GLN A 114 -38.11 27.14 -2.27
N GLN A 115 -37.76 27.07 -3.56
CA GLN A 115 -38.35 27.90 -4.61
C GLN A 115 -39.74 27.41 -5.02
N ASN A 116 -40.04 26.12 -4.87
CA ASN A 116 -41.35 25.56 -5.19
C ASN A 116 -41.89 24.65 -4.05
N PRO A 117 -42.33 25.25 -2.93
CA PRO A 117 -42.81 24.51 -1.76
C PRO A 117 -44.09 23.71 -2.03
N THR A 118 -44.78 23.96 -3.15
CA THR A 118 -45.98 23.19 -3.55
C THR A 118 -45.66 21.80 -4.10
N THR A 119 -44.40 21.50 -4.44
CA THR A 119 -43.98 20.20 -4.99
C THR A 119 -43.88 19.10 -3.93
N LEU A 120 -43.74 19.44 -2.65
CA LEU A 120 -43.68 18.47 -1.56
C LEU A 120 -45.04 17.81 -1.27
N ASN A 121 -46.14 18.38 -1.77
CA ASN A 121 -47.49 17.92 -1.48
C ASN A 121 -48.23 17.33 -2.69
N ARG A 122 -47.50 16.90 -3.73
CA ARG A 122 -48.12 16.11 -4.80
C ARG A 122 -48.21 14.65 -4.34
N PRO A 123 -49.42 14.08 -4.16
CA PRO A 123 -49.55 12.65 -3.97
C PRO A 123 -49.02 11.98 -5.23
N VAL A 124 -48.16 10.98 -5.08
CA VAL A 124 -47.90 10.00 -6.13
C VAL A 124 -49.20 9.20 -6.31
N GLY A 125 -50.14 9.78 -7.04
CA GLY A 125 -51.35 9.12 -7.53
C GLY A 125 -51.09 8.52 -8.91
N PRO A 126 -51.73 7.40 -9.26
CA PRO A 126 -51.52 6.77 -10.56
C PRO A 126 -52.00 7.73 -11.64
N ALA A 127 -51.13 8.01 -12.61
CA ALA A 127 -51.43 8.82 -13.77
C ALA A 127 -52.51 8.12 -14.62
N VAL A 128 -53.76 8.55 -14.47
CA VAL A 128 -54.84 8.23 -15.41
C VAL A 128 -54.87 9.31 -16.49
N GLY A 129 -54.60 8.89 -17.73
CA GLY A 129 -55.19 9.50 -18.93
C GLY A 129 -54.42 10.63 -19.60
N ALA A 130 -53.32 10.31 -20.28
CA ALA A 130 -52.94 10.98 -21.52
C ALA A 130 -52.85 9.92 -22.61
N VAL A 131 -53.75 10.01 -23.59
CA VAL A 131 -53.87 9.14 -24.76
C VAL A 131 -52.60 9.17 -25.61
N ILE A 132 -51.91 8.03 -25.70
CA ILE A 132 -50.89 7.77 -26.71
C ILE A 132 -51.48 6.73 -27.67
N PRO A 133 -51.65 7.03 -28.98
CA PRO A 133 -52.04 6.02 -29.95
C PRO A 133 -50.84 5.13 -30.27
N GLY A 134 -50.99 3.83 -30.03
CA GLY A 134 -50.25 2.78 -30.75
C GLY A 134 -48.92 2.35 -30.14
N VAL A 135 -48.95 1.25 -29.38
CA VAL A 135 -48.11 0.06 -29.63
C VAL A 135 -48.58 -1.05 -28.68
N MET A 136 -48.76 -2.23 -29.26
CA MET A 136 -49.25 -3.44 -28.61
C MET A 136 -48.11 -4.10 -27.83
N SER A 137 -48.36 -4.57 -26.60
CA SER A 137 -47.56 -5.62 -25.96
C SER A 137 -48.24 -6.13 -24.69
N ASP A 138 -48.47 -7.44 -24.69
CA ASP A 138 -48.99 -8.31 -23.64
C ASP A 138 -48.41 -8.15 -22.22
N GLY A 139 -49.23 -8.54 -21.22
CA GLY A 139 -48.75 -9.47 -20.19
C GLY A 139 -48.71 -9.01 -18.71
N MET A 140 -49.85 -9.08 -18.03
CA MET A 140 -50.12 -9.54 -16.63
C MET A 140 -49.34 -8.97 -15.38
N PRO A 141 -49.93 -9.09 -14.16
CA PRO A 141 -49.78 -8.13 -13.05
C PRO A 141 -49.09 -8.71 -11.79
N GLY A 142 -48.76 -7.86 -10.82
CA GLY A 142 -48.30 -8.35 -9.51
C GLY A 142 -48.04 -7.30 -8.43
N THR A 143 -49.00 -7.22 -7.49
CA THR A 143 -48.85 -7.04 -6.03
C THR A 143 -48.32 -5.74 -5.42
N SER A 144 -49.27 -5.09 -4.72
CA SER A 144 -49.12 -4.19 -3.58
C SER A 144 -48.49 -4.84 -2.34
N MET A 145 -47.91 -4.02 -1.46
CA MET A 145 -47.85 -4.07 0.02
C MET A 145 -46.66 -3.15 0.42
N GLY A 146 -46.67 -2.23 1.38
CA GLY A 146 -47.58 -1.88 2.45
C GLY A 146 -46.74 -1.27 3.60
N VAL A 147 -47.18 -0.14 4.13
CA VAL A 147 -47.13 0.35 5.54
C VAL A 147 -45.83 0.47 6.36
N GLY A 148 -45.76 1.57 7.12
CA GLY A 148 -45.09 1.67 8.44
C GLY A 148 -44.08 2.81 8.54
N ALA A 149 -44.47 4.07 8.78
CA ALA A 149 -44.83 4.67 10.07
C ALA A 149 -43.64 4.96 11.03
N ALA A 150 -43.62 6.24 11.45
CA ALA A 150 -43.32 6.73 12.80
C ALA A 150 -41.93 7.35 13.09
N ALA A 151 -42.03 8.64 13.46
CA ALA A 151 -41.57 9.21 14.72
C ALA A 151 -40.29 10.07 14.76
N SER A 152 -40.55 11.31 15.16
CA SER A 152 -39.89 12.03 16.25
C SER A 152 -38.80 13.07 15.93
N LEU A 153 -39.21 14.30 16.23
CA LEU A 153 -38.48 15.47 16.69
C LEU A 153 -37.06 15.20 17.23
N GLY A 154 -36.10 15.94 16.67
CA GLY A 154 -34.79 16.19 17.27
C GLY A 154 -34.32 17.60 16.92
N VAL A 155 -34.51 18.53 17.85
CA VAL A 155 -33.94 19.89 17.84
C VAL A 155 -32.43 19.78 18.04
N ILE A 156 -31.63 20.39 17.17
CA ILE A 156 -30.16 20.52 17.34
C ILE A 156 -29.83 22.01 17.50
N PRO A 157 -29.21 22.45 18.61
CA PRO A 157 -28.84 23.85 18.80
C PRO A 157 -27.49 24.19 18.13
N GLN A 158 -27.42 25.42 17.62
CA GLN A 158 -26.22 26.09 17.11
C GLN A 158 -25.06 26.05 18.11
N ARG A 159 -23.85 25.74 17.62
CA ARG A 159 -22.60 25.99 18.34
C ARG A 159 -21.74 26.97 17.54
N SER A 160 -21.74 28.23 17.96
CA SER A 160 -20.80 29.25 17.52
C SER A 160 -19.42 28.96 18.10
N GLY A 161 -18.44 28.68 17.24
CA GLY A 161 -17.04 28.51 17.61
C GLY A 161 -16.20 29.62 16.97
N MET A 162 -15.74 30.57 17.77
CA MET A 162 -14.76 31.57 17.40
C MET A 162 -13.38 30.91 17.30
N LEU A 163 -12.68 31.09 16.17
CA LEU A 163 -11.27 30.71 16.01
C LEU A 163 -10.38 31.94 16.33
N PRO A 164 -9.34 31.82 17.18
CA PRO A 164 -8.35 32.87 17.31
C PRO A 164 -7.34 32.81 16.15
N ASN A 165 -7.16 33.96 15.53
CA ASN A 165 -6.11 34.29 14.58
C ASN A 165 -4.75 34.30 15.30
N MET A 166 -3.84 33.38 14.97
CA MET A 166 -2.42 33.46 15.36
C MET A 166 -1.56 33.53 14.10
N VAL A 167 -1.34 34.76 13.64
CA VAL A 167 -0.29 35.14 12.70
C VAL A 167 0.75 35.93 13.49
N GLY A 168 2.02 35.56 13.40
CA GLY A 168 3.12 36.50 13.61
C GLY A 168 4.34 35.99 14.37
N GLN A 169 5.46 35.97 13.63
CA GLN A 169 6.84 36.19 14.09
C GLN A 169 7.62 35.02 14.70
N MET A 170 8.42 34.34 13.86
CA MET A 170 9.88 34.24 14.06
C MET A 170 10.58 33.67 12.81
N PRO A 171 11.55 34.36 12.19
CA PRO A 171 12.66 33.62 11.58
C PRO A 171 14.00 34.38 11.68
N GLN A 172 14.93 33.95 12.55
CA GLN A 172 16.34 34.29 12.32
C GLN A 172 17.40 33.39 12.97
N MET A 173 17.06 32.20 13.47
CA MET A 173 18.06 31.30 14.09
C MET A 173 18.11 29.89 13.46
N ALA A 174 17.44 29.68 12.31
CA ALA A 174 17.38 28.37 11.65
C ALA A 174 18.45 28.15 10.56
N SER A 175 19.09 29.22 10.04
CA SER A 175 20.02 29.08 8.90
C SER A 175 21.41 28.57 9.29
N GLN A 176 21.87 28.82 10.52
CA GLN A 176 23.21 28.40 10.95
C GLN A 176 23.26 26.92 11.36
N THR A 177 22.19 26.41 11.97
CA THR A 177 22.10 25.01 12.42
C THR A 177 21.99 24.02 11.25
N SER A 178 21.28 24.38 10.17
CA SER A 178 21.16 23.51 8.99
C SER A 178 22.49 23.26 8.28
N GLN A 179 23.37 24.27 8.23
CA GLN A 179 24.66 24.12 7.55
C GLN A 179 25.62 23.19 8.32
N GLN A 180 25.59 23.27 9.66
CA GLN A 180 26.39 22.41 10.53
C GLN A 180 25.89 20.96 10.55
N HIS A 181 24.57 20.74 10.44
CA HIS A 181 24.00 19.39 10.38
C HIS A 181 24.37 18.65 9.09
N LEU A 182 24.39 19.36 7.96
CA LEU A 182 24.76 18.77 6.67
C LEU A 182 26.25 18.41 6.61
N GLN A 183 27.11 19.22 7.22
CA GLN A 183 28.54 18.93 7.31
C GLN A 183 28.83 17.72 8.21
N ASN A 184 28.16 17.61 9.37
CA ASN A 184 28.26 16.43 10.23
C ASN A 184 27.78 15.16 9.53
N HIS A 185 26.69 15.24 8.75
CA HIS A 185 26.17 14.10 8.00
C HIS A 185 27.18 13.61 6.95
N LYS A 186 27.83 14.53 6.20
CA LYS A 186 28.88 14.17 5.23
C LYS A 186 30.10 13.53 5.88
N ILE A 187 30.55 14.03 7.03
CA ILE A 187 31.69 13.47 7.76
C ILE A 187 31.40 12.05 8.23
N LEU A 188 30.19 11.79 8.76
CA LEU A 188 29.81 10.45 9.21
C LEU A 188 29.75 9.46 8.03
N GLN A 189 29.17 9.88 6.90
CA GLN A 189 29.11 9.07 5.69
C GLN A 189 30.52 8.77 5.15
N ALA A 190 31.42 9.76 5.12
CA ALA A 190 32.81 9.57 4.72
C ALA A 190 33.58 8.63 5.66
N GLN A 191 33.35 8.74 6.98
CA GLN A 191 33.97 7.87 7.97
C GLN A 191 33.51 6.41 7.81
N GLN A 192 32.22 6.19 7.53
CA GLN A 192 31.69 4.85 7.29
C GLN A 192 32.27 4.24 5.99
N MET A 193 32.44 5.05 4.94
CA MET A 193 33.10 4.62 3.70
C MET A 193 34.57 4.23 3.95
N GLN A 194 35.30 5.00 4.75
CA GLN A 194 36.70 4.73 5.05
C GLN A 194 36.90 3.44 5.87
N GLN A 195 35.94 3.09 6.75
CA GLN A 195 35.95 1.80 7.45
C GLN A 195 35.74 0.62 6.50
N GLN A 196 34.87 0.75 5.49
CA GLN A 196 34.66 -0.30 4.49
C GLN A 196 35.93 -0.56 3.66
N LEU A 197 36.66 0.49 3.25
CA LEU A 197 37.95 0.32 2.56
C LEU A 197 39.01 -0.33 3.45
N ARG A 198 39.05 0.00 4.76
CA ARG A 198 39.96 -0.66 5.72
C ARG A 198 39.65 -2.14 5.91
N MET A 199 38.38 -2.55 5.86
CA MET A 199 38.02 -3.97 5.96
C MET A 199 38.36 -4.74 4.68
N MET A 200 38.20 -4.11 3.51
CA MET A 200 38.56 -4.72 2.23
C MET A 200 40.09 -4.85 2.03
N GLY A 201 40.88 -3.92 2.56
CA GLY A 201 42.35 -3.98 2.48
C GLY A 201 43.00 -5.08 3.34
N LYS A 202 42.31 -5.59 4.37
CA LYS A 202 42.83 -6.66 5.24
C LYS A 202 42.66 -8.07 4.67
N LEU A 203 42.02 -8.22 3.50
CA LEU A 203 41.83 -9.49 2.80
C LEU A 203 42.97 -9.82 1.80
N THR A 204 44.03 -9.02 1.77
CA THR A 204 45.19 -9.23 0.89
C THR A 204 46.46 -9.53 1.68
N LYS A 205 46.45 -10.62 2.44
CA LYS A 205 47.64 -11.41 2.81
C LYS A 205 47.23 -12.86 3.00
#